data_AF-A0A258FWN9-F1
#
_entry.id   AF-A0A258FWN9-F1
#
_cell.length_a   1.000
_cell.length_b   1.000
_cell.length_c   1.000
_cell.angle_alpha   90.00
_cell.angle_beta   90.00
_cell.angle_gamma   90.00
#
_symmetry.space_group_name_H-M   'P 1'
#
loop_
_entity.id
_entity.type
_entity.pdbx_description
1 polymer ?
#
loop_
_entity_poly.entity_id
_entity_poly.type
_entity_poly.pdbx_seq_one_letter_code
_entity_poly.pdbx_strand_id
1 'polypeptide(L)'
;MAVMSLPKPSVQPADPPEAAARSLFERQMARLERLADIGMLIAEAAGRRALADDDGAGVADAGLSYTRAARAVRLTLALQTRLSGDMAAFERGQAATRAAEAGRRRDRIHARVEQAIEAERCDPDEVETLSSQVWERLTDPDDADLLSGPIDEVVARICQDLGLSPAWAAADFPAPGAEPLVMPSSAGLSLSKPSASRSPQGITDPPPWAESLATKAAPAWATNGDRSGP
;
A
#
# COMPACT_ATOMS: atom_id res chain seq x y z
N MET A 1 -33.05 -28.29 -43.34
CA MET A 1 -33.06 -27.43 -42.15
C MET A 1 -31.66 -27.45 -41.55
N ALA A 2 -30.84 -26.44 -41.83
CA ALA A 2 -29.48 -26.34 -41.32
C ALA A 2 -29.49 -25.49 -40.04
N VAL A 3 -29.15 -26.11 -38.91
CA VAL A 3 -29.06 -25.42 -37.62
C VAL A 3 -27.72 -24.71 -37.58
N MET A 4 -27.73 -23.38 -37.71
CA MET A 4 -26.54 -22.55 -37.57
C MET A 4 -26.08 -22.61 -36.11
N SER A 5 -24.96 -23.32 -35.88
CA SER A 5 -24.28 -23.38 -34.60
C SER A 5 -23.67 -22.00 -34.31
N LEU A 6 -24.26 -21.26 -33.38
CA LEU A 6 -23.72 -19.98 -32.94
C LEU A 6 -22.42 -20.21 -32.14
N PRO A 7 -21.35 -19.45 -32.41
CA PRO A 7 -20.10 -19.56 -31.68
C PRO A 7 -20.32 -19.17 -30.22
N LYS A 8 -19.90 -20.05 -29.29
CA LYS A 8 -19.86 -19.76 -27.86
C LYS A 8 -18.97 -18.53 -27.63
N PRO A 9 -19.45 -17.47 -26.96
CA PRO A 9 -18.59 -16.36 -26.59
C PRO A 9 -17.53 -16.90 -25.63
N SER A 10 -16.27 -16.80 -26.06
CA SER A 10 -15.12 -17.01 -25.19
C SER A 10 -15.18 -15.94 -24.10
N VAL A 11 -15.54 -16.37 -22.89
CA VAL A 11 -15.40 -15.56 -21.68
C VAL A 11 -13.90 -15.34 -21.51
N GLN A 12 -13.43 -14.14 -21.87
CA GLN A 12 -12.07 -13.73 -21.52
C GLN A 12 -11.96 -13.73 -19.99
N PRO A 13 -10.85 -14.25 -19.44
CA PRO A 13 -10.62 -14.18 -18.01
C PRO A 13 -10.63 -12.71 -17.61
N ALA A 14 -11.46 -12.36 -16.62
CA ALA A 14 -11.51 -11.02 -16.09
C ALA A 14 -10.10 -10.61 -15.64
N ASP A 15 -9.65 -9.42 -16.07
CA ASP A 15 -8.38 -8.88 -15.62
C ASP A 15 -8.32 -8.90 -14.09
N PRO A 16 -7.13 -9.15 -13.50
CA PRO A 16 -6.97 -9.06 -12.06
C PRO A 16 -7.48 -7.69 -11.57
N PRO A 17 -8.12 -7.62 -10.38
CA PRO A 17 -8.79 -6.41 -9.90
C PRO A 17 -7.88 -5.18 -9.86
N GLU A 18 -6.56 -5.39 -9.72
CA GLU A 18 -5.53 -4.35 -9.75
C GLU A 18 -5.36 -3.71 -11.13
N ALA A 19 -5.37 -4.52 -12.20
CA ALA A 19 -5.28 -4.02 -13.57
C ALA A 19 -6.52 -3.18 -13.92
N ALA A 20 -7.71 -3.64 -13.52
CA ALA A 20 -8.95 -2.89 -13.69
C ALA A 20 -8.95 -1.54 -12.94
N ALA A 21 -8.41 -1.51 -11.72
CA ALA A 21 -8.26 -0.30 -10.93
C ALA A 21 -7.29 0.71 -11.57
N ARG A 22 -6.14 0.22 -12.07
CA ARG A 22 -5.16 1.07 -12.79
C ARG A 22 -5.76 1.65 -14.06
N SER A 23 -6.47 0.86 -14.87
CA SER A 23 -7.14 1.36 -16.07
C SER A 23 -8.25 2.38 -15.76
N LEU A 24 -8.95 2.24 -14.63
CA LEU A 24 -9.92 3.26 -14.20
C LEU A 24 -9.23 4.57 -13.81
N PHE A 25 -8.14 4.49 -13.06
CA PHE A 25 -7.32 5.65 -12.67
C PHE A 25 -6.80 6.39 -13.90
N GLU A 26 -6.24 5.68 -14.88
CA GLU A 26 -5.76 6.25 -16.15
C GLU A 26 -6.88 7.01 -16.89
N ARG A 27 -8.08 6.40 -16.99
CA ARG A 27 -9.24 7.06 -17.60
C ARG A 27 -9.68 8.31 -16.83
N GLN A 28 -9.60 8.30 -15.51
CA GLN A 28 -9.94 9.47 -14.67
C GLN A 28 -8.91 10.58 -14.85
N MET A 29 -7.63 10.26 -14.88
CA MET A 29 -6.55 11.22 -15.12
C MET A 29 -6.68 11.89 -16.49
N ALA A 30 -6.94 11.11 -17.54
CA ALA A 30 -7.18 11.65 -18.89
C ALA A 30 -8.39 12.61 -18.94
N ARG A 31 -9.45 12.32 -18.17
CA ARG A 31 -10.62 13.22 -18.06
C ARG A 31 -10.29 14.52 -17.33
N LEU A 32 -9.51 14.44 -16.25
CA LEU A 32 -9.07 15.63 -15.49
C LEU A 32 -8.13 16.50 -16.32
N GLU A 33 -7.24 15.89 -17.08
CA GLU A 33 -6.32 16.60 -17.99
C GLU A 33 -7.11 17.36 -19.06
N ARG A 34 -8.05 16.68 -19.71
CA ARG A 34 -8.96 17.34 -20.68
C ARG A 34 -9.77 18.48 -20.06
N LEU A 35 -10.19 18.35 -18.80
CA LEU A 35 -10.91 19.41 -18.09
C LEU A 35 -10.00 20.62 -17.81
N ALA A 36 -8.76 20.37 -17.40
CA ALA A 36 -7.77 21.41 -17.19
C ALA A 36 -7.46 22.18 -18.49
N ASP A 37 -7.31 21.47 -19.61
CA ASP A 37 -7.09 22.08 -20.93
C ASP A 37 -8.24 23.00 -21.35
N ILE A 38 -9.49 22.53 -21.22
CA ILE A 38 -10.68 23.33 -21.52
C ILE A 38 -10.72 24.57 -20.60
N GLY A 39 -10.45 24.39 -19.31
CA GLY A 39 -10.39 25.50 -18.36
C GLY A 39 -9.32 26.53 -18.69
N MET A 40 -8.15 26.07 -19.17
CA MET A 40 -7.05 26.94 -19.60
C MET A 40 -7.45 27.77 -20.83
N LEU A 41 -8.06 27.13 -21.83
CA LEU A 41 -8.56 27.82 -23.03
C LEU A 41 -9.58 28.91 -22.68
N ILE A 42 -10.49 28.64 -21.75
CA ILE A 42 -11.47 29.62 -21.25
C ILE A 42 -10.75 30.76 -20.54
N ALA A 43 -9.79 30.46 -19.66
CA ALA A 43 -9.03 31.45 -18.93
C ALA A 43 -8.27 32.38 -19.89
N GLU A 44 -7.55 31.83 -20.87
CA GLU A 44 -6.85 32.62 -21.88
C GLU A 44 -7.79 33.50 -22.71
N ALA A 45 -8.93 32.96 -23.16
CA ALA A 45 -9.90 33.73 -23.94
C ALA A 45 -10.54 34.85 -23.11
N ALA A 46 -10.81 34.63 -21.82
CA ALA A 46 -11.28 35.67 -20.91
C ALA A 46 -10.20 36.73 -20.64
N GLY A 47 -8.95 36.31 -20.44
CA GLY A 47 -7.81 37.21 -20.26
C GLY A 47 -7.57 38.12 -21.47
N ARG A 48 -7.60 37.55 -22.69
CA ARG A 48 -7.49 38.33 -23.94
C ARG A 48 -8.60 39.38 -24.07
N ARG A 49 -9.85 39.02 -23.75
CA ARG A 49 -10.98 39.96 -23.77
C ARG A 49 -10.82 41.08 -22.74
N ALA A 50 -10.40 40.75 -21.53
CA ALA A 50 -10.18 41.75 -20.47
C ALA A 50 -9.09 42.78 -20.84
N LEU A 51 -8.12 42.41 -21.68
CA LEU A 51 -7.06 43.30 -22.14
C LEU A 51 -7.42 44.12 -23.38
N ALA A 52 -8.46 43.74 -24.13
CA ALA A 52 -8.82 44.36 -25.41
C ALA A 52 -9.95 45.40 -25.30
N ASP A 53 -10.63 45.47 -24.15
CA ASP A 53 -11.86 46.25 -23.98
C ASP A 53 -11.56 47.57 -23.25
N ASP A 54 -11.55 48.68 -24.00
CA ASP A 54 -11.24 50.03 -23.48
C ASP A 54 -12.44 50.68 -22.76
N ASP A 55 -13.67 50.21 -23.01
CA ASP A 55 -14.91 50.81 -22.50
C ASP A 55 -15.26 50.38 -21.06
N GLY A 56 -14.42 49.54 -20.43
CA GLY A 56 -14.48 49.18 -19.01
C GLY A 56 -15.64 48.28 -18.56
N ALA A 57 -16.77 48.25 -19.27
CA ALA A 57 -17.95 47.48 -18.89
C ALA A 57 -17.79 45.96 -19.11
N GLY A 58 -17.14 45.50 -20.19
CA GLY A 58 -16.89 44.07 -20.43
C GLY A 58 -15.64 43.54 -19.71
N VAL A 59 -14.74 44.42 -19.28
CA VAL A 59 -13.53 44.08 -18.50
C VAL A 59 -13.88 43.39 -17.18
N ALA A 60 -14.89 43.88 -16.46
CA ALA A 60 -15.29 43.33 -15.17
C ALA A 60 -15.80 41.87 -15.26
N ASP A 61 -16.63 41.57 -16.25
CA ASP A 61 -17.15 40.21 -16.48
C ASP A 61 -16.06 39.25 -16.99
N ALA A 62 -15.19 39.74 -17.89
CA ALA A 62 -14.05 38.97 -18.38
C ALA A 62 -13.05 38.64 -17.26
N GLY A 63 -12.78 39.58 -16.35
CA GLY A 63 -11.92 39.36 -15.18
C GLY A 63 -12.51 38.33 -14.20
N LEU A 64 -13.82 38.38 -13.93
CA LEU A 64 -14.50 37.38 -13.10
C LEU A 64 -14.49 35.99 -13.76
N SER A 65 -14.72 35.92 -15.07
CA SER A 65 -14.65 34.68 -15.84
C SER A 65 -13.24 34.08 -15.80
N TYR A 66 -12.20 34.90 -15.98
CA TYR A 66 -10.80 34.48 -15.89
C TYR A 66 -10.46 33.91 -14.51
N THR A 67 -10.78 34.64 -13.44
CA THR A 67 -10.46 34.19 -12.07
C THR A 67 -11.16 32.90 -11.69
N ARG A 68 -12.41 32.71 -12.12
CA ARG A 68 -13.16 31.45 -11.94
C ARG A 68 -12.52 30.29 -12.70
N ALA A 69 -12.20 30.48 -13.97
CA ALA A 69 -11.55 29.46 -14.80
C ALA A 69 -10.17 29.08 -14.25
N ALA A 70 -9.33 30.08 -13.93
CA ALA A 70 -8.01 29.86 -13.35
C ALA A 70 -8.08 29.13 -12.00
N ARG A 71 -9.07 29.44 -11.15
CA ARG A 71 -9.30 28.71 -9.90
C ARG A 71 -9.69 27.25 -10.16
N ALA A 72 -10.59 26.99 -11.09
CA ALA A 72 -11.01 25.63 -11.45
C ALA A 72 -9.83 24.80 -11.99
N VAL A 73 -8.98 25.40 -12.84
CA VAL A 73 -7.76 24.76 -13.34
C VAL A 73 -6.80 24.41 -12.20
N ARG A 74 -6.49 25.36 -11.31
CA ARG A 74 -5.62 25.11 -10.15
C ARG A 74 -6.15 23.99 -9.25
N LEU A 75 -7.46 23.95 -9.01
CA LEU A 75 -8.09 22.88 -8.21
C LEU A 75 -7.98 21.51 -8.92
N THR A 76 -8.13 21.48 -10.24
CA THR A 76 -8.01 20.25 -11.04
C THR A 76 -6.57 19.73 -11.00
N LEU A 77 -5.58 20.60 -11.20
CA LEU A 77 -4.17 20.25 -11.11
C LEU A 77 -3.79 19.78 -9.69
N ALA A 78 -4.29 20.44 -8.65
CA ALA A 78 -4.07 20.01 -7.26
C ALA A 78 -4.65 18.62 -7.00
N LEU A 79 -5.85 18.34 -7.53
CA LEU A 79 -6.47 17.01 -7.43
C LEU A 79 -5.65 15.94 -8.18
N GLN A 80 -5.17 16.24 -9.38
CA GLN A 80 -4.29 15.33 -10.13
C GLN A 80 -3.01 15.01 -9.37
N THR A 81 -2.32 16.02 -8.82
CA THR A 81 -1.11 15.80 -8.00
C THR A 81 -1.40 14.91 -6.80
N ARG A 82 -2.53 15.13 -6.11
CA ARG A 82 -2.95 14.30 -4.98
C ARG A 82 -3.21 12.86 -5.40
N LEU A 83 -4.01 12.64 -6.45
CA LEU A 83 -4.37 11.31 -6.93
C LEU A 83 -3.14 10.51 -7.39
N SER A 84 -2.20 11.16 -8.08
CA SER A 84 -0.92 10.54 -8.44
C SER A 84 -0.08 10.17 -7.21
N GLY A 85 -0.08 11.03 -6.18
CA GLY A 85 0.55 10.74 -4.89
C GLY A 85 -0.08 9.55 -4.17
N ASP A 86 -1.42 9.49 -4.14
CA ASP A 86 -2.19 8.41 -3.51
C ASP A 86 -1.93 7.06 -4.22
N MET A 87 -1.88 7.04 -5.56
CA MET A 87 -1.54 5.84 -6.34
C MET A 87 -0.11 5.36 -6.04
N ALA A 88 0.87 6.26 -6.04
CA ALA A 88 2.25 5.90 -5.73
C ALA A 88 2.39 5.40 -4.28
N ALA A 89 1.62 5.94 -3.33
CA ALA A 89 1.58 5.47 -1.95
C ALA A 89 0.98 4.06 -1.85
N PHE A 90 -0.10 3.80 -2.58
CA PHE A 90 -0.72 2.49 -2.65
C PHE A 90 0.23 1.42 -3.22
N GLU A 91 0.92 1.72 -4.34
CA GLU A 91 1.91 0.83 -4.96
C GLU A 91 3.08 0.50 -4.01
N ARG A 92 3.60 1.51 -3.30
CA ARG A 92 4.62 1.29 -2.25
C ARG A 92 4.09 0.38 -1.13
N GLY A 93 2.85 0.58 -0.71
CA GLY A 93 2.19 -0.28 0.29
C GLY A 93 2.13 -1.73 -0.18
N GLN A 94 1.67 -1.98 -1.41
CA GLN A 94 1.63 -3.33 -1.98
C GLN A 94 3.01 -3.95 -2.12
N ALA A 95 4.01 -3.18 -2.55
CA ALA A 95 5.40 -3.66 -2.64
C ALA A 95 5.94 -4.06 -1.26
N ALA A 96 5.67 -3.26 -0.23
CA ALA A 96 6.05 -3.57 1.15
C ALA A 96 5.35 -4.82 1.67
N THR A 97 4.06 -5.00 1.39
CA THR A 97 3.32 -6.23 1.77
C THR A 97 3.91 -7.47 1.09
N ARG A 98 4.21 -7.40 -0.21
CA ARG A 98 4.86 -8.49 -0.96
C ARG A 98 6.25 -8.81 -0.42
N ALA A 99 7.06 -7.79 -0.12
CA ALA A 99 8.37 -7.97 0.49
C ALA A 99 8.28 -8.60 1.88
N ALA A 100 7.33 -8.17 2.71
CA ALA A 100 7.10 -8.75 4.03
C ALA A 100 6.60 -10.20 3.96
N GLU A 101 5.76 -10.54 2.98
CA GLU A 101 5.33 -11.92 2.75
C GLU A 101 6.46 -12.81 2.25
N ALA A 102 7.30 -12.31 1.34
CA ALA A 102 8.51 -12.99 0.89
C ALA A 102 9.48 -13.23 2.07
N GLY A 103 9.64 -12.25 2.96
CA GLY A 103 10.39 -12.40 4.22
C GLY A 103 9.84 -13.55 5.08
N ARG A 104 8.55 -13.49 5.45
CA ARG A 104 7.90 -14.56 6.23
C ARG A 104 7.96 -15.93 5.55
N ARG A 105 7.99 -15.96 4.22
CA ARG A 105 8.14 -17.20 3.46
C ARG A 105 9.56 -17.76 3.62
N ARG A 106 10.59 -16.94 3.48
CA ARG A 106 11.99 -17.33 3.73
C ARG A 106 12.17 -17.86 5.15
N ASP A 107 11.66 -17.15 6.14
CA ASP A 107 11.76 -17.55 7.55
C ASP A 107 11.13 -18.94 7.78
N ARG A 108 9.98 -19.22 7.15
CA ARG A 108 9.33 -20.54 7.22
C ARG A 108 10.15 -21.65 6.56
N ILE A 109 10.77 -21.37 5.40
CA ILE A 109 11.63 -22.34 4.71
C ILE A 109 12.88 -22.60 5.56
N HIS A 110 13.53 -21.53 6.03
CA HIS A 110 14.70 -21.61 6.88
C HIS A 110 14.44 -22.46 8.13
N ALA A 111 13.39 -22.15 8.90
CA ALA A 111 13.05 -22.89 10.11
C ALA A 111 12.80 -24.39 9.86
N ARG A 112 12.18 -24.75 8.72
CA ARG A 112 11.95 -26.15 8.34
C ARG A 112 13.26 -26.86 7.99
N VAL A 113 14.16 -26.20 7.27
CA VAL A 113 15.47 -26.75 6.91
C VAL A 113 16.38 -26.86 8.13
N GLU A 114 16.41 -25.85 8.99
CA GLU A 114 17.14 -25.82 10.25
C GLU A 114 16.73 -26.99 11.15
N GLN A 115 15.42 -27.23 11.29
CA GLN A 115 14.91 -28.40 12.02
C GLN A 115 15.37 -29.74 11.41
N ALA A 116 15.47 -29.84 10.09
CA ALA A 116 15.99 -31.04 9.42
C ALA A 116 17.50 -31.21 9.64
N ILE A 117 18.26 -30.11 9.65
CA ILE A 117 19.70 -30.10 9.95
C ILE A 117 19.93 -30.58 11.39
N GLU A 118 19.22 -30.00 12.37
CA GLU A 118 19.32 -30.37 13.79
C GLU A 118 18.95 -31.83 14.07
N ALA A 119 18.01 -32.39 13.30
CA ALA A 119 17.60 -33.78 13.45
C ALA A 119 18.65 -34.79 12.96
N GLU A 120 19.50 -34.40 12.01
CA GLU A 120 20.46 -35.30 11.36
C GLU A 120 21.93 -35.05 11.79
N ARG A 121 22.27 -33.81 12.17
CA ARG A 121 23.62 -33.40 12.54
C ARG A 121 23.72 -33.24 14.06
N CYS A 122 24.78 -33.80 14.64
CA CYS A 122 25.02 -33.72 16.08
C CYS A 122 26.06 -32.65 16.46
N ASP A 123 26.83 -32.14 15.49
CA ASP A 123 27.84 -31.11 15.72
C ASP A 123 27.23 -29.71 15.58
N PRO A 124 27.19 -28.90 16.66
CA PRO A 124 26.59 -27.56 16.62
C PRO A 124 27.27 -26.62 15.61
N ASP A 125 28.59 -26.76 15.38
CA ASP A 125 29.31 -25.88 14.45
C ASP A 125 28.94 -26.20 12.99
N GLU A 126 28.69 -27.48 12.69
CA GLU A 126 28.16 -27.91 11.39
C GLU A 126 26.73 -27.42 11.17
N VAL A 127 25.88 -27.46 12.21
CA VAL A 127 24.50 -26.93 12.15
C VAL A 127 24.48 -25.44 11.82
N GLU A 128 25.28 -24.64 12.54
CA GLU A 128 25.37 -23.18 12.30
C GLU A 128 25.89 -22.86 10.90
N THR A 129 26.90 -23.62 10.44
CA THR A 129 27.48 -23.45 9.09
C THR A 129 26.46 -23.75 8.00
N LEU A 130 25.71 -24.85 8.11
CA LEU A 130 24.69 -25.23 7.13
C LEU A 130 23.50 -24.27 7.18
N SER A 131 23.06 -23.85 8.36
CA SER A 131 22.01 -22.85 8.55
C SER A 131 22.37 -21.52 7.86
N SER A 132 23.61 -21.06 8.04
CA SER A 132 24.12 -19.85 7.38
C SER A 132 24.12 -19.97 5.85
N GLN A 133 24.52 -21.13 5.29
CA GLN A 133 24.49 -21.37 3.84
C GLN A 133 23.06 -21.34 3.28
N VAL A 134 22.10 -21.90 4.02
CA VAL A 134 20.68 -21.86 3.65
C VAL A 134 20.18 -20.43 3.64
N TRP A 135 20.52 -19.65 4.65
CA TRP A 135 20.09 -18.25 4.73
C TRP A 135 20.70 -17.40 3.60
N GLU A 136 21.98 -17.58 3.30
CA GLU A 136 22.65 -16.92 2.17
C GLU A 136 21.91 -17.24 0.87
N ARG A 137 21.65 -18.51 0.60
CA ARG A 137 20.93 -18.96 -0.59
C ARG A 137 19.49 -18.44 -0.68
N LEU A 138 18.76 -18.39 0.43
CA LEU A 138 17.39 -17.86 0.46
C LEU A 138 17.33 -16.33 0.29
N THR A 139 18.42 -15.63 0.60
CA THR A 139 18.52 -14.17 0.48
C THR A 139 19.22 -13.71 -0.80
N ASP A 140 19.86 -14.62 -1.52
CA ASP A 140 20.49 -14.37 -2.82
C ASP A 140 19.46 -13.95 -3.87
N PRO A 141 19.61 -12.76 -4.50
CA PRO A 141 18.71 -12.32 -5.57
C PRO A 141 18.72 -13.23 -6.81
N ASP A 142 19.82 -13.94 -7.08
CA ASP A 142 19.92 -14.82 -8.25
C ASP A 142 19.08 -16.10 -8.08
N ASP A 143 18.77 -16.48 -6.84
CA ASP A 143 17.92 -17.61 -6.48
C ASP A 143 16.46 -17.20 -6.20
N ALA A 144 15.99 -16.03 -6.67
CA ALA A 144 14.62 -15.58 -6.44
C ALA A 144 13.54 -16.58 -6.92
N ASP A 145 13.82 -17.31 -8.01
CA ASP A 145 12.93 -18.34 -8.56
C ASP A 145 12.79 -19.57 -7.63
N LEU A 146 13.76 -19.79 -6.73
CA LEU A 146 13.70 -20.81 -5.69
C LEU A 146 12.45 -20.63 -4.83
N LEU A 147 12.03 -19.40 -4.57
CA LEU A 147 10.93 -19.06 -3.66
C LEU A 147 9.54 -19.15 -4.30
N SER A 148 9.46 -19.29 -5.63
CA SER A 148 8.21 -19.27 -6.40
C SER A 148 7.41 -20.58 -6.32
N GLY A 149 8.08 -21.71 -6.06
CA GLY A 149 7.44 -23.03 -5.92
C GLY A 149 6.81 -23.26 -4.53
N PRO A 150 6.03 -24.34 -4.31
CA PRO A 150 5.47 -24.72 -3.01
C PRO A 150 6.55 -24.85 -1.92
N ILE A 151 6.22 -24.48 -0.66
CA ILE A 151 7.21 -24.46 0.43
C ILE A 151 7.89 -25.82 0.59
N ASP A 152 7.12 -26.91 0.57
CA ASP A 152 7.65 -28.25 0.84
C ASP A 152 8.58 -28.75 -0.28
N GLU A 153 8.31 -28.40 -1.54
CA GLU A 153 9.22 -28.72 -2.67
C GLU A 153 10.54 -27.95 -2.57
N VAL A 154 10.46 -26.70 -2.12
CA VAL A 154 11.65 -25.85 -1.92
C VAL A 154 12.50 -26.39 -0.78
N VAL A 155 11.89 -26.71 0.35
CA VAL A 155 12.57 -27.37 1.48
C VAL A 155 13.19 -28.69 1.00
N ALA A 156 12.46 -29.49 0.21
CA ALA A 156 12.96 -30.76 -0.31
C ALA A 156 14.23 -30.62 -1.13
N ARG A 157 14.21 -29.69 -2.07
CA ARG A 157 15.36 -29.39 -2.92
C ARG A 157 16.55 -28.91 -2.10
N ILE A 158 16.33 -27.98 -1.16
CA ILE A 158 17.42 -27.44 -0.32
C ILE A 158 18.03 -28.55 0.53
N CYS A 159 17.21 -29.37 1.21
CA CYS A 159 17.71 -30.48 2.02
C CYS A 159 18.48 -31.51 1.18
N GLN A 160 18.01 -31.81 -0.03
CA GLN A 160 18.71 -32.71 -0.95
C GLN A 160 20.08 -32.14 -1.37
N ASP A 161 20.15 -30.85 -1.67
CA ASP A 161 21.39 -30.16 -2.07
C ASP A 161 22.44 -30.16 -0.93
N LEU A 162 21.99 -30.10 0.32
CA LEU A 162 22.83 -30.21 1.52
C LEU A 162 23.21 -31.66 1.88
N GLY A 163 22.71 -32.65 1.14
CA GLY A 163 22.95 -34.06 1.42
C GLY A 163 22.25 -34.56 2.68
N LEU A 164 21.12 -33.95 3.07
CA LEU A 164 20.26 -34.41 4.16
C LEU A 164 19.31 -35.51 3.64
N SER A 165 19.09 -36.52 4.47
CA SER A 165 18.21 -37.66 4.16
C SER A 165 16.74 -37.21 4.09
N PRO A 166 15.95 -37.63 3.08
CA PRO A 166 14.54 -37.23 2.91
C PRO A 166 13.60 -37.71 4.02
N ALA A 167 14.10 -38.40 5.05
CA ALA A 167 13.32 -38.82 6.21
C ALA A 167 12.62 -37.65 6.93
N TRP A 168 13.13 -36.42 6.78
CA TRP A 168 12.47 -35.20 7.28
C TRP A 168 11.13 -34.92 6.58
N ALA A 169 10.91 -35.39 5.35
CA ALA A 169 9.64 -35.19 4.61
C ALA A 169 8.51 -36.12 5.10
N ALA A 170 8.86 -37.20 5.81
CA ALA A 170 7.90 -38.13 6.41
C ALA A 170 7.45 -37.71 7.82
N ALA A 171 8.15 -36.75 8.43
CA ALA A 171 7.68 -36.11 9.66
C ALA A 171 6.59 -35.11 9.28
N ASP A 172 5.32 -35.48 9.53
CA ASP A 172 4.20 -34.54 9.46
C ASP A 172 4.46 -33.41 10.47
N PHE A 173 5.03 -32.30 9.99
CA PHE A 173 5.23 -31.13 10.83
C PHE A 173 3.88 -30.49 11.12
N PRO A 174 3.46 -30.37 12.40
CA PRO A 174 2.25 -29.66 12.73
C PRO A 174 2.39 -28.22 12.24
N ALA A 175 1.37 -27.73 11.53
CA ALA A 175 1.33 -26.34 11.09
C ALA A 175 1.48 -25.42 12.31
N PRO A 176 2.30 -24.34 12.23
CA PRO A 176 2.41 -23.39 13.33
C PRO A 176 1.04 -22.73 13.54
N GLY A 177 0.35 -23.14 14.61
CA GLY A 177 -1.04 -22.77 14.91
C GLY A 177 -1.94 -23.94 15.32
N ALA A 178 -1.51 -25.19 15.13
CA ALA A 178 -2.16 -26.36 15.72
C ALA A 178 -1.70 -26.50 17.17
N GLU A 179 -2.35 -25.79 18.11
CA GLU A 179 -2.17 -26.10 19.51
C GLU A 179 -2.54 -27.57 19.76
N PRO A 180 -1.69 -28.37 20.42
CA PRO A 180 -2.07 -29.69 20.83
C PRO A 180 -3.17 -29.55 21.89
N LEU A 181 -4.35 -30.10 21.60
CA LEU A 181 -5.42 -30.30 22.57
C LEU A 181 -4.92 -31.24 23.69
N VAL A 182 -4.18 -30.69 24.64
CA VAL A 182 -3.84 -31.33 25.90
C VAL A 182 -4.93 -30.95 26.89
N MET A 183 -5.97 -31.79 26.96
CA MET A 183 -6.79 -31.85 28.17
C MET A 183 -6.03 -32.65 29.23
N PRO A 184 -5.95 -32.11 30.45
CA PRO A 184 -6.22 -32.97 31.60
C PRO A 184 -7.34 -32.43 32.49
N SER A 185 -8.21 -33.38 32.79
CA SER A 185 -9.24 -33.47 33.80
C SER A 185 -8.94 -32.77 35.15
N SER A 186 -9.92 -31.96 35.58
CA SER A 186 -10.46 -31.79 36.94
C SER A 186 -9.54 -31.85 38.18
N ALA A 187 -9.34 -30.70 38.82
CA ALA A 187 -9.48 -30.54 40.28
C ALA A 187 -9.75 -29.06 40.58
N GLY A 188 -10.73 -28.81 41.46
CA GLY A 188 -11.37 -27.51 41.61
C GLY A 188 -10.51 -26.39 42.19
N LEU A 189 -11.05 -25.17 42.16
CA LEU A 189 -11.25 -24.34 43.35
C LEU A 189 -11.98 -23.04 42.99
N SER A 190 -13.05 -22.81 43.74
CA SER A 190 -13.49 -21.53 44.30
C SER A 190 -14.09 -20.46 43.37
N LEU A 191 -15.42 -20.39 43.41
CA LEU A 191 -16.21 -19.19 43.14
C LEU A 191 -15.72 -18.03 44.03
N SER A 192 -15.26 -16.94 43.42
CA SER A 192 -15.27 -15.60 44.02
C SER A 192 -15.57 -14.56 42.95
N LYS A 193 -16.81 -14.05 42.97
CA LYS A 193 -17.18 -12.77 42.35
C LYS A 193 -16.38 -11.64 43.03
N PRO A 194 -16.02 -10.59 42.30
CA PRO A 194 -16.77 -9.37 42.56
C PRO A 194 -17.21 -8.60 41.32
N SER A 195 -18.40 -8.06 41.48
CA SER A 195 -19.01 -6.97 40.74
C SER A 195 -18.19 -5.70 40.83
N ALA A 196 -17.91 -5.05 39.70
CA ALA A 196 -17.84 -3.59 39.60
C ALA A 196 -18.02 -3.16 38.13
N SER A 197 -19.18 -2.56 37.89
CA SER A 197 -19.48 -1.69 36.76
C SER A 197 -18.41 -0.62 36.57
N ARG A 198 -17.87 -0.47 35.36
CA ARG A 198 -17.15 0.74 34.95
C ARG A 198 -17.70 1.25 33.63
N SER A 199 -18.43 2.36 33.71
CA SER A 199 -18.89 3.16 32.58
C SER A 199 -17.71 3.68 31.75
N PRO A 200 -17.84 3.83 30.42
CA PRO A 200 -16.86 4.56 29.62
C PRO A 200 -17.11 6.07 29.76
N GLN A 201 -16.27 6.77 30.52
CA GLN A 201 -16.17 8.23 30.41
C GLN A 201 -15.19 8.59 29.29
N GLY A 202 -15.55 9.65 28.56
CA GLY A 202 -14.99 10.04 27.27
C GLY A 202 -13.50 10.37 27.29
N ILE A 203 -12.82 9.84 26.28
CA ILE A 203 -11.55 10.34 25.76
C ILE A 203 -11.92 11.31 24.64
N THR A 204 -11.89 12.60 24.94
CA THR A 204 -11.77 13.67 23.95
C THR A 204 -10.45 14.38 24.22
N ASP A 205 -9.35 13.66 24.05
CA ASP A 205 -8.05 14.29 23.85
C ASP A 205 -7.87 14.50 22.34
N PRO A 206 -7.75 15.74 21.86
CA PRO A 206 -7.42 15.98 20.47
C PRO A 206 -6.01 15.48 20.17
N PRO A 207 -5.77 14.91 18.97
CA PRO A 207 -4.46 14.38 18.61
C PRO A 207 -3.39 15.49 18.55
N PRO A 208 -2.12 15.15 18.82
CA PRO A 208 -1.00 16.09 19.02
C PRO A 208 -0.63 16.95 17.80
N TRP A 209 -1.29 16.77 16.65
CA TRP A 209 -1.09 17.63 15.48
C TRP A 209 -2.00 18.88 15.49
N ALA A 210 -3.03 18.93 16.35
CA ALA A 210 -3.99 20.04 16.38
C ALA A 210 -3.41 21.35 16.95
N GLU A 211 -2.34 21.30 17.73
CA GLU A 211 -1.69 22.49 18.30
C GLU A 211 -0.77 23.21 17.30
N SER A 212 -0.39 22.57 16.20
CA SER A 212 0.60 23.13 15.26
C SER A 212 0.02 24.16 14.28
N LEU A 213 -1.30 24.33 14.22
CA LEU A 213 -1.98 25.25 13.29
C LEU A 213 -2.40 26.58 13.92
N ALA A 214 -2.31 26.74 15.24
CA ALA A 214 -2.79 27.96 15.93
C ALA A 214 -1.74 29.09 16.04
N THR A 215 -0.45 28.83 15.78
CA THR A 215 0.64 29.80 16.06
C THR A 215 1.24 30.50 14.83
N LYS A 216 0.64 30.38 13.65
CA LYS A 216 1.14 31.05 12.43
C LYS A 216 0.29 32.25 11.99
N ALA A 217 0.11 33.20 12.90
CA ALA A 217 -0.17 34.61 12.59
C ALA A 217 1.16 35.37 12.73
N ALA A 218 1.66 36.25 11.85
CA ALA A 218 1.23 36.84 10.59
C ALA A 218 2.52 37.22 9.80
N PRO A 219 2.50 37.41 8.47
CA PRO A 219 3.70 37.80 7.72
C PRO A 219 4.07 39.29 7.93
N ALA A 220 5.37 39.52 8.18
CA ALA A 220 5.98 40.78 8.64
C ALA A 220 6.14 41.89 7.57
N TRP A 221 5.23 42.04 6.61
CA TRP A 221 5.34 43.09 5.57
C TRP A 221 4.40 44.29 5.76
N ALA A 222 3.63 44.36 6.86
CA ALA A 222 2.59 45.36 7.06
C ALA A 222 3.02 46.70 7.72
N THR A 223 4.31 47.08 7.69
CA THR A 223 4.73 48.40 8.19
C THR A 223 5.75 49.05 7.26
N ASN A 224 5.28 49.61 6.14
CA ASN A 224 5.96 50.76 5.55
C ASN A 224 4.98 51.54 4.68
N GLY A 225 4.59 52.73 5.13
CA GLY A 225 3.68 53.57 4.38
C GLY A 225 3.14 54.75 5.18
N ASP A 226 4.00 55.51 5.85
CA ASP A 226 3.64 56.86 6.30
C ASP A 226 4.64 57.87 5.73
N ARG A 227 4.29 58.41 4.55
CA ARG A 227 4.78 59.69 4.04
C ARG A 227 3.55 60.53 3.81
N SER A 228 3.37 61.57 4.62
CA SER A 228 2.64 62.77 4.23
C SER A 228 3.26 63.96 4.95
N GLY A 229 3.89 64.82 4.15
CA GLY A 229 4.19 66.19 4.53
C GLY A 229 2.91 67.03 4.60
N PRO A 230 3.04 68.28 5.06
CA PRO A 230 3.02 69.39 4.11
C PRO A 230 4.37 70.08 3.93
#